data_AF-A0A966J4P4-F1
#
_entry.id   AF-A0A966J4P4-F1
#
_cell.length_a   1.000
_cell.length_b   1.000
_cell.length_c   1.000
_cell.angle_alpha   90.00
_cell.angle_beta   90.00
_cell.angle_gamma   90.00
#
_symmetry.space_group_name_H-M   'P 1'
#
loop_
_entity.id
_entity.type
_entity.pdbx_description
1 polymer ?
#
loop_
_entity_poly.entity_id
_entity_poly.type
_entity_poly.pdbx_seq_one_letter_code
_entity_poly.pdbx_strand_id
1 'polypeptide(L)'
;MAVKIRLRREGRKKTPMYRIVVADSQSPRDGRFIEILGQYQPRGGENAINLNVERVNHWLNVGAQPTDTVRSLIRRAGILKARHEARLAAKLQSSAVALPSAEA
;
A
#
# COMPACT_ATOMS: atom_id res chain seq x y z
N MET A 1 -12.55 11.25 -9.45
CA MET A 1 -11.22 11.85 -9.22
C MET A 1 -10.59 11.23 -7.98
N ALA A 2 -10.37 9.91 -8.01
CA ALA A 2 -9.89 9.16 -6.86
C ALA A 2 -8.76 8.25 -7.31
N VAL A 3 -7.57 8.49 -6.77
CA VAL A 3 -6.39 7.68 -7.06
C VAL A 3 -6.54 6.35 -6.33
N LYS A 4 -6.47 5.24 -7.08
CA LYS A 4 -6.60 3.88 -6.55
C LYS A 4 -5.31 3.11 -6.78
N ILE A 5 -4.97 2.27 -5.81
CA ILE A 5 -3.95 1.23 -5.98
C ILE A 5 -4.68 -0.05 -6.39
N ARG A 6 -4.44 -0.49 -7.63
CA ARG A 6 -5.17 -1.59 -8.26
C ARG A 6 -4.24 -2.55 -9.00
N LEU A 7 -4.77 -3.74 -9.28
CA LEU A 7 -4.08 -4.74 -10.10
C LEU A 7 -4.37 -4.48 -11.57
N ARG A 8 -3.30 -4.33 -12.35
CA ARG A 8 -3.34 -4.37 -13.81
C ARG A 8 -3.01 -5.79 -14.26
N ARG A 9 -3.81 -6.35 -15.17
CA ARG A 9 -3.58 -7.71 -15.65
C ARG A 9 -2.47 -7.69 -16.70
N GLU A 10 -1.49 -8.53 -16.49
CA GLU A 10 -0.41 -8.80 -17.42
C GLU A 10 -0.29 -10.32 -17.63
N GLY A 11 0.53 -10.72 -18.59
CA GLY A 11 0.86 -12.11 -18.84
C GLY A 11 -0.04 -12.79 -19.88
N ARG A 12 0.10 -14.10 -19.98
CA ARG A 12 -0.46 -14.92 -21.07
C ARG A 12 -1.68 -15.71 -20.62
N LYS A 13 -2.39 -16.31 -21.57
CA LYS A 13 -3.45 -17.29 -21.29
C LYS A 13 -2.89 -18.38 -20.38
N LYS A 14 -3.66 -18.75 -19.34
CA LYS A 14 -3.28 -19.71 -18.28
C LYS A 14 -2.07 -19.32 -17.40
N THR A 15 -1.44 -18.15 -17.58
CA THR A 15 -0.34 -17.69 -16.74
C THR A 15 -0.60 -16.25 -16.29
N PRO A 16 -1.45 -16.05 -15.25
CA PRO A 16 -1.81 -14.72 -14.76
C PRO A 16 -0.60 -14.04 -14.08
N MET A 17 -0.25 -12.84 -14.53
CA MET A 17 0.65 -11.93 -13.83
C MET A 17 -0.10 -10.62 -13.55
N TYR A 18 0.16 -9.98 -12.44
CA TYR A 18 -0.45 -8.69 -12.13
C TYR A 18 0.62 -7.68 -11.79
N ARG A 19 0.49 -6.46 -12.30
CA ARG A 19 1.26 -5.31 -11.82
C ARG A 19 0.42 -4.55 -10.81
N ILE A 20 1.01 -4.17 -9.69
CA ILE A 20 0.38 -3.32 -8.68
C ILE A 20 0.66 -1.89 -9.12
N VAL A 21 -0.37 -1.18 -9.55
CA VAL A 21 -0.26 0.15 -10.16
C VAL A 21 -1.09 1.18 -9.42
N VAL A 22 -0.62 2.42 -9.43
CA VAL A 22 -1.37 3.59 -9.01
C VAL A 22 -1.99 4.21 -10.25
N ALA A 23 -3.31 4.35 -10.28
CA ALA A 23 -4.04 4.95 -11.39
C ALA A 23 -5.27 5.71 -10.89
N ASP A 24 -5.77 6.65 -11.68
CA ASP A 24 -7.09 7.22 -11.42
C ASP A 24 -8.17 6.15 -11.62
N SER A 25 -9.21 6.22 -10.79
CA SER A 25 -10.41 5.39 -10.86
C SER A 25 -11.05 5.29 -12.25
N GLN A 26 -11.03 6.36 -13.05
CA GLN A 26 -11.69 6.44 -14.36
C GLN A 26 -10.85 5.82 -15.48
N SER A 27 -9.54 5.65 -15.27
CA SER A 27 -8.68 5.06 -16.27
C SER A 27 -9.04 3.59 -16.51
N PRO A 28 -9.02 3.08 -17.75
CA PRO A 28 -9.28 1.67 -18.03
C PRO A 28 -8.22 0.77 -17.37
N ARG A 29 -8.58 -0.49 -17.05
CA ARG A 29 -7.74 -1.42 -16.26
C ARG A 29 -6.29 -1.50 -16.75
N ASP A 30 -6.11 -1.67 -18.06
CA ASP A 30 -4.80 -1.89 -18.70
C ASP A 30 -4.28 -0.63 -19.45
N GLY A 31 -4.91 0.53 -19.24
CA GLY A 31 -4.51 1.78 -19.90
C GLY A 31 -3.52 2.61 -19.07
N ARG A 32 -3.72 3.93 -19.10
CA ARG A 32 -2.84 4.91 -18.45
C ARG A 32 -2.83 4.73 -16.93
N PHE A 33 -1.63 4.67 -16.37
CA PHE A 33 -1.35 4.65 -14.94
C PHE A 33 -0.31 5.72 -14.61
N ILE A 34 -0.17 6.05 -13.32
CA ILE A 34 0.77 7.05 -12.81
C ILE A 34 2.11 6.39 -12.51
N GLU A 35 2.08 5.31 -11.73
CA GLU A 35 3.29 4.62 -11.26
C GLU A 35 3.05 3.12 -11.04
N ILE A 36 4.11 2.32 -11.16
CA ILE A 36 4.12 0.88 -10.82
C ILE A 36 4.78 0.73 -9.44
N LEU A 37 4.06 0.15 -8.49
CA LEU A 37 4.57 -0.09 -7.13
C LEU A 37 5.17 -1.48 -6.95
N GLY A 38 4.87 -2.40 -7.86
CA GLY A 38 5.32 -3.77 -7.76
C GLY A 38 4.59 -4.74 -8.68
N GLN A 39 4.76 -6.03 -8.39
CA GLN A 39 4.18 -7.14 -9.12
C GLN A 39 3.65 -8.22 -8.19
N TYR A 40 2.63 -8.91 -8.67
CA TYR A 40 1.99 -10.02 -8.00
C TYR A 40 1.78 -11.18 -8.97
N GLN A 41 2.32 -12.34 -8.62
CA GLN A 41 2.20 -13.60 -9.37
C GLN A 41 1.50 -14.63 -8.48
N PRO A 42 0.19 -14.89 -8.66
CA PRO A 42 -0.54 -15.86 -7.83
C PRO A 42 0.02 -17.28 -7.87
N ARG A 43 0.74 -17.64 -8.94
CA ARG A 43 1.36 -18.95 -9.14
C ARG A 43 2.86 -18.99 -8.80
N GLY A 44 3.43 -17.87 -8.34
CA GLY A 44 4.87 -17.72 -8.13
C GLY A 44 5.42 -18.32 -6.83
N GLY A 45 4.64 -19.12 -6.09
CA GLY A 45 5.08 -19.73 -4.83
C GLY A 45 5.40 -18.70 -3.74
N GLU A 46 6.51 -18.89 -3.03
CA GLU A 46 6.93 -18.06 -1.88
C GLU A 46 7.24 -16.60 -2.27
N ASN A 47 7.79 -16.36 -3.46
CA ASN A 47 8.14 -15.02 -3.96
C ASN A 47 7.05 -14.40 -4.85
N ALA A 48 5.78 -14.72 -4.56
CA ALA A 48 4.65 -14.25 -5.34
C ALA A 48 4.46 -12.73 -5.35
N ILE A 49 5.05 -11.98 -4.40
CA ILE A 49 4.81 -10.55 -4.21
C ILE A 49 6.15 -9.82 -4.18
N ASN A 50 6.32 -8.85 -5.07
CA ASN A 50 7.41 -7.89 -5.01
C ASN A 50 6.81 -6.49 -4.99
N LEU A 51 7.11 -5.72 -3.93
CA LEU A 51 6.54 -4.42 -3.64
C LEU A 51 7.64 -3.46 -3.20
N ASN A 52 7.65 -2.25 -3.75
CA ASN A 52 8.46 -1.15 -3.23
C ASN A 52 7.75 -0.52 -2.01
N VAL A 53 8.25 -0.82 -0.81
CA VAL A 53 7.66 -0.41 0.47
C VAL A 53 7.59 1.12 0.61
N GLU A 54 8.63 1.83 0.18
CA GLU A 54 8.73 3.28 0.32
C GLU A 54 7.66 3.99 -0.52
N ARG A 55 7.51 3.59 -1.78
CA ARG A 55 6.52 4.17 -2.69
C ARG A 55 5.10 3.84 -2.27
N VAL A 56 4.85 2.62 -1.79
CA VAL A 56 3.54 2.25 -1.23
C VAL A 56 3.18 3.14 -0.04
N ASN A 57 4.11 3.36 0.89
CA ASN A 57 3.88 4.22 2.04
C ASN A 57 3.60 5.67 1.64
N HIS A 58 4.33 6.19 0.65
CA HIS A 58 4.09 7.52 0.09
C HIS A 58 2.66 7.65 -0.45
N TRP A 59 2.22 6.74 -1.31
CA TRP A 59 0.87 6.81 -1.90
C TRP A 59 -0.25 6.60 -0.87
N LEU A 60 -0.03 5.76 0.15
CA LEU A 60 -0.94 5.64 1.29
C LEU A 60 -0.98 6.89 2.18
N ASN A 61 0.04 7.75 2.15
CA ASN A 61 0.03 9.05 2.85
C ASN A 61 -0.71 10.11 2.03
N VAL A 62 -0.52 10.10 0.70
CA VAL A 62 -1.23 11.00 -0.23
C VAL A 62 -2.74 10.70 -0.30
N GLY A 63 -3.18 9.56 0.24
CA GLY A 63 -4.59 9.19 0.32
C GLY A 63 -5.06 8.26 -0.79
N ALA A 64 -4.14 7.60 -1.51
CA ALA A 64 -4.49 6.60 -2.49
C ALA A 64 -5.22 5.41 -1.82
N GLN A 65 -6.36 5.02 -2.39
CA GLN A 65 -7.20 3.97 -1.83
C GLN A 65 -6.86 2.61 -2.46
N PRO A 66 -6.37 1.62 -1.68
CA PRO A 66 -6.13 0.29 -2.20
C PRO A 66 -7.44 -0.49 -2.37
N THR A 67 -7.53 -1.24 -3.48
CA THR A 67 -8.58 -2.25 -3.70
C THR A 67 -8.44 -3.44 -2.73
N ASP A 68 -9.49 -4.24 -2.53
CA ASP A 68 -9.52 -5.27 -1.48
C ASP A 68 -8.39 -6.31 -1.60
N THR A 69 -8.15 -6.82 -2.81
CA THR A 69 -7.04 -7.77 -3.04
C THR A 69 -5.69 -7.11 -2.79
N VAL A 70 -5.48 -5.88 -3.27
CA VAL A 70 -4.23 -5.14 -3.04
C VAL A 70 -4.02 -4.88 -1.55
N ARG A 71 -5.08 -4.53 -0.82
CA ARG A 71 -5.02 -4.36 0.65
C ARG A 71 -4.58 -5.64 1.34
N SER A 72 -5.10 -6.79 0.92
CA SER A 72 -4.66 -8.10 1.42
C SER A 72 -3.18 -8.37 1.12
N LEU A 73 -2.71 -8.05 -0.09
CA LEU A 73 -1.29 -8.20 -0.47
C LEU A 73 -0.37 -7.28 0.35
N ILE A 74 -0.74 -6.02 0.54
CA ILE A 74 0.03 -5.07 1.38
C ILE A 74 0.04 -5.51 2.85
N ARG A 75 -1.08 -6.08 3.34
CA ARG A 75 -1.14 -6.66 4.69
C ARG A 75 -0.18 -7.85 4.83
N ARG A 76 -0.17 -8.76 3.84
CA ARG A 76 0.77 -9.91 3.81
C ARG A 76 2.23 -9.47 3.77
N ALA A 77 2.52 -8.35 3.11
CA ALA A 77 3.85 -7.75 3.08
C ALA A 77 4.25 -7.03 4.39
N GLY A 78 3.39 -6.98 5.41
CA GLY A 78 3.69 -6.37 6.71
C GLY A 78 3.66 -4.84 6.76
N ILE A 79 3.49 -4.17 5.62
CA ILE A 79 3.55 -2.69 5.51
C ILE A 79 2.46 -2.01 6.34
N LEU A 80 1.23 -2.54 6.32
CA LEU A 80 0.12 -1.99 7.11
C LEU A 80 0.31 -2.17 8.61
N LYS A 81 0.95 -3.27 9.03
CA LYS A 81 1.24 -3.55 10.44
C LYS A 81 2.25 -2.54 10.98
N ALA A 82 3.38 -2.38 10.27
CA ALA A 82 4.42 -1.41 10.62
C ALA A 82 3.86 0.03 10.70
N ARG A 83 3.02 0.41 9.72
CA ARG A 83 2.35 1.73 9.72
C ARG A 83 1.42 1.92 10.92
N HIS A 84 0.69 0.89 11.33
CA HIS A 84 -0.21 0.96 12.48
C HIS A 84 0.56 1.08 13.79
N GLU A 85 1.61 0.29 13.98
CA GLU A 85 2.49 0.32 15.15
C GLU A 85 3.17 1.70 15.29
N ALA A 86 3.67 2.28 14.19
CA ALA A 86 4.25 3.62 14.20
C ALA A 86 3.24 4.70 14.63
N ARG A 87 1.98 4.59 14.18
CA ARG A 87 0.92 5.54 14.59
C ARG A 87 0.52 5.37 16.06
N LEU A 88 0.47 4.13 16.54
CA LEU A 88 0.19 3.83 17.95
C LEU A 88 1.29 4.39 18.85
N ALA A 89 2.56 4.16 18.50
CA ALA A 89 3.70 4.68 19.22
C ALA A 89 3.66 6.22 19.30
N ALA A 90 3.41 6.91 18.18
CA ALA A 90 3.28 8.36 18.17
C ALA A 90 2.11 8.86 19.05
N LYS A 91 0.97 8.16 19.03
CA LYS A 91 -0.18 8.50 19.89
C LYS A 91 0.16 8.35 21.37
N LEU A 92 0.78 7.23 21.76
CA LEU A 92 1.19 6.96 23.15
C LEU A 92 2.18 8.01 23.66
N GLN A 93 3.14 8.41 22.82
CA GLN A 93 4.09 9.49 23.15
C GLN A 93 3.37 10.82 23.35
N SER A 94 2.44 11.18 22.45
CA SER A 94 1.68 12.43 22.58
C SER A 94 0.80 12.48 23.83
N SER A 95 0.28 11.34 24.30
CA SER A 95 -0.50 11.26 25.54
C SER A 95 0.34 11.30 26.82
N ALA A 96 1.64 11.00 26.75
CA ALA A 96 2.53 10.97 27.91
C ALA A 96 3.12 12.36 28.27
N VAL A 97 3.03 13.36 27.39
CA VAL A 97 3.63 14.71 27.58
C VAL A 97 2.67 15.67 28.32
N ALA A 98 2.09 15.21 29.44
CA ALA A 98 1.26 16.06 30.30
C ALA A 98 1.62 15.89 31.78
N LEU A 99 2.79 16.40 32.17
CA LEU A 99 2.96 17.05 33.46
C LEU A 99 3.65 18.39 33.16
N PRO A 100 2.95 19.54 33.22
CA PRO A 100 3.65 20.80 33.31
C PRO A 100 4.39 20.76 34.64
N SER A 101 5.72 20.73 34.58
CA SER A 101 6.57 20.95 35.74
C SER A 101 6.15 22.29 36.33
N ALA A 102 5.42 22.24 37.44
CA ALA A 102 4.99 23.42 38.16
C ALA A 102 6.24 24.21 38.55
N GLU A 103 6.32 25.45 38.06
CA GLU A 103 7.17 26.50 38.61
C GLU A 103 6.97 26.59 40.14
N ALA A 104 8.07 26.52 40.87
CA ALA A 104 8.23 27.01 42.24
C ALA A 104 9.70 27.42 42.44
#